data_AF-A0A960A7A3-F1
#
_entry.id   AF-A0A960A7A3-F1
#
_cell.length_a   1.000
_cell.length_b   1.000
_cell.length_c   1.000
_cell.angle_alpha   90.00
_cell.angle_beta   90.00
_cell.angle_gamma   90.00
#
_symmetry.space_group_name_H-M   'P 1'
#
loop_
_entity.id
_entity.type
_entity.pdbx_description
1 polymer ?
#
loop_
_entity_poly.entity_id
_entity_poly.type
_entity_poly.pdbx_seq_one_letter_code
_entity_poly.pdbx_strand_id
1 'polypeptide(L)'
;MAPDFEPQVTVRAPAKVNLTLRVGPVRADGFHPLETVYQAIGLYDDVTVSSSLTWSVEVEHLAPGLGSNQIDLSEVPIGPDNIVVRAGQALSAHHDLSWCAHVSIAKGIPVAAGLAGGSADAAATLVALDRLWDLQTSDEDLLSIAADLGSDVPFALIGGTAHGTGRGELVEPIEVAQTQWFVVLPSRTGGLSTPAVYAEYDRGEVAEIARPDE
;
A
#
# COMPACT_ATOMS: atom_id res chain seq x y z
N MET A 1 33.17 -21.33 -8.02
CA MET A 1 32.60 -20.42 -7.00
C MET A 1 31.13 -20.33 -7.33
N ALA A 2 30.25 -20.91 -6.52
CA ALA A 2 28.83 -20.59 -6.63
C ALA A 2 28.67 -19.10 -6.27
N PRO A 3 27.73 -18.36 -6.89
CA PRO A 3 27.48 -17.00 -6.44
C PRO A 3 27.04 -17.07 -4.97
N ASP A 4 27.63 -16.25 -4.11
CA ASP A 4 27.09 -15.97 -2.78
C ASP A 4 25.76 -15.23 -3.02
N PHE A 5 24.66 -15.98 -3.09
CA PHE A 5 23.35 -15.36 -3.03
C PHE A 5 23.06 -15.12 -1.56
N GLU A 6 23.22 -13.87 -1.12
CA GLU A 6 22.58 -13.44 0.12
C GLU A 6 21.09 -13.80 0.03
N PRO A 7 20.48 -14.28 1.13
CA PRO A 7 19.06 -14.60 1.13
C PRO A 7 18.26 -13.35 0.74
N GLN A 8 17.35 -13.52 -0.20
CA GLN A 8 16.39 -12.49 -0.61
C GLN A 8 14.98 -13.05 -0.47
N VAL A 9 14.03 -12.17 -0.12
CA VAL A 9 12.61 -12.51 -0.01
C VAL A 9 11.85 -11.61 -0.96
N THR A 10 11.06 -12.21 -1.85
CA THR A 10 10.13 -11.49 -2.74
C THR A 10 8.69 -11.69 -2.27
N VAL A 11 7.96 -10.59 -2.12
CA VAL A 11 6.53 -10.57 -1.79
C VAL A 11 5.79 -9.81 -2.88
N ARG A 12 4.69 -10.41 -3.35
CA ARG A 12 3.77 -9.80 -4.31
C ARG A 12 2.71 -8.99 -3.60
N ALA A 13 2.51 -7.75 -4.01
CA ALA A 13 1.57 -6.81 -3.42
C ALA A 13 0.47 -6.43 -4.44
N PRO A 14 -0.80 -6.82 -4.24
CA PRO A 14 -1.87 -6.45 -5.14
C PRO A 14 -2.26 -4.97 -4.99
N ALA A 15 -2.66 -4.36 -6.10
CA ALA A 15 -3.41 -3.11 -6.11
C ALA A 15 -4.79 -3.30 -5.48
N LYS A 16 -5.41 -2.18 -5.11
CA LYS A 16 -6.80 -2.15 -4.64
C LYS A 16 -7.66 -1.22 -5.49
N VAL A 17 -8.96 -1.48 -5.45
CA VAL A 17 -10.01 -0.52 -5.81
C VAL A 17 -10.98 -0.35 -4.64
N ASN A 18 -11.61 0.82 -4.55
CA ASN A 18 -12.72 1.05 -3.64
C ASN A 18 -14.02 0.77 -4.42
N LEU A 19 -14.73 -0.32 -4.11
CA LEU A 19 -16.02 -0.65 -4.73
C LEU A 19 -17.11 0.34 -4.29
N THR A 20 -16.98 0.83 -3.06
CA THR A 20 -17.75 1.93 -2.50
C THR A 20 -16.79 2.84 -1.74
N LEU A 21 -17.07 4.14 -1.68
CA LEU A 21 -16.34 5.07 -0.82
C LEU A 21 -17.32 6.15 -0.37
N ARG A 22 -17.56 6.21 0.93
CA ARG A 22 -18.32 7.26 1.59
C ARG A 22 -17.36 8.01 2.49
N VAL A 23 -17.34 9.33 2.35
CA VAL A 23 -16.44 10.22 3.08
C VAL A 23 -17.31 11.12 3.94
N GLY A 24 -17.04 11.16 5.25
CA GLY A 24 -17.71 12.05 6.19
C GLY A 24 -16.96 13.39 6.31
N PRO A 25 -17.43 14.31 7.17
CA PRO A 25 -16.77 15.60 7.37
C PRO A 25 -15.38 15.44 8.02
N VAL A 26 -14.45 16.35 7.68
CA VAL A 26 -13.10 16.37 8.26
C VAL A 26 -13.14 16.44 9.80
N ARG A 27 -12.30 15.64 10.46
CA ARG A 27 -12.10 15.62 11.91
C ARG A 27 -11.05 16.64 12.34
N ALA A 28 -10.94 16.83 13.66
CA ALA A 28 -9.93 17.71 14.27
C ALA A 28 -8.48 17.28 14.02
N ASP A 29 -8.23 15.99 13.72
CA ASP A 29 -6.91 15.46 13.37
C ASP A 29 -6.55 15.64 11.89
N GLY A 30 -7.42 16.27 11.10
CA GLY A 30 -7.20 16.54 9.67
C GLY A 30 -7.54 15.35 8.75
N PHE A 31 -8.05 14.24 9.29
CA PHE A 31 -8.51 13.11 8.48
C PHE A 31 -10.04 13.10 8.37
N HIS A 32 -10.53 12.50 7.29
CA HIS A 32 -11.96 12.24 7.12
C HIS A 32 -12.29 10.85 7.63
N PRO A 33 -13.36 10.68 8.44
CA PRO A 33 -13.91 9.37 8.65
C PRO A 33 -14.47 8.87 7.31
N LEU A 34 -14.15 7.65 6.93
CA LEU A 34 -14.64 7.04 5.70
C LEU A 34 -15.18 5.65 5.95
N GLU A 35 -16.03 5.22 5.04
CA GLU A 35 -16.54 3.86 4.95
C GLU A 35 -16.34 3.39 3.51
N THR A 36 -15.70 2.24 3.33
CA THR A 36 -15.37 1.71 2.01
C THR A 36 -15.41 0.19 1.96
N VAL A 37 -15.73 -0.36 0.81
CA VAL A 37 -15.44 -1.76 0.49
C VAL A 37 -14.21 -1.78 -0.40
N TYR A 38 -13.11 -2.28 0.14
CA TYR A 38 -11.87 -2.52 -0.58
C TYR A 38 -11.93 -3.83 -1.34
N GLN A 39 -11.32 -3.85 -2.53
CA GLN A 39 -11.12 -5.06 -3.34
C GLN A 39 -9.70 -5.08 -3.87
N ALA A 40 -8.93 -6.11 -3.50
CA ALA A 40 -7.65 -6.40 -4.10
C ALA A 40 -7.87 -6.95 -5.51
N ILE A 41 -7.09 -6.49 -6.48
CA ILE A 41 -7.22 -6.88 -7.89
C ILE A 41 -5.94 -7.54 -8.40
N GLY A 42 -6.02 -8.21 -9.56
CA GLY A 42 -4.90 -8.95 -10.15
C GLY A 42 -3.78 -8.09 -10.75
N LEU A 43 -3.82 -6.77 -10.57
CA LEU A 43 -2.72 -5.87 -10.87
C LEU A 43 -1.83 -5.77 -9.62
N TYR A 44 -0.51 -5.86 -9.76
CA TYR A 44 0.36 -5.99 -8.59
C TYR A 44 1.76 -5.43 -8.86
N ASP A 45 2.50 -5.29 -7.77
CA ASP A 45 3.94 -5.07 -7.72
C ASP A 45 4.62 -6.28 -7.09
N ASP A 46 5.89 -6.51 -7.42
CA ASP A 46 6.74 -7.48 -6.71
C ASP A 46 7.83 -6.69 -5.96
N VAL A 47 7.89 -6.87 -4.64
CA VAL A 47 8.90 -6.24 -3.76
C VAL A 47 9.89 -7.30 -3.30
N THR A 48 11.17 -7.09 -3.58
CA THR A 48 12.26 -7.97 -3.15
C THR A 48 13.15 -7.25 -2.16
N VAL A 49 13.46 -7.92 -1.04
CA VAL A 49 14.35 -7.37 -0.01
C VAL A 49 15.56 -8.29 0.21
N SER A 50 16.71 -7.67 0.45
CA SER A 50 17.93 -8.33 0.90
C SER A 50 18.60 -7.50 1.99
N SER A 51 19.40 -8.13 2.86
CA SER A 51 20.08 -7.40 3.94
C SER A 51 21.09 -6.40 3.36
N SER A 52 21.28 -5.27 4.05
CA SER A 52 22.24 -4.25 3.62
C SER A 52 22.77 -3.47 4.82
N LEU A 53 23.90 -2.80 4.65
CA LEU A 53 24.44 -1.87 5.65
C LEU A 53 23.67 -0.56 5.71
N THR A 54 22.95 -0.21 4.65
CA THR A 54 22.18 1.04 4.54
C THR A 54 20.88 0.81 3.79
N TRP A 55 19.83 1.56 4.15
CA TRP A 55 18.61 1.61 3.37
C TRP A 55 18.88 2.10 1.94
N SER A 56 18.43 1.33 0.96
CA SER A 56 18.47 1.74 -0.44
C SER A 56 17.25 1.18 -1.16
N VAL A 57 16.74 1.93 -2.13
CA VAL A 57 15.60 1.54 -2.94
C VAL A 57 15.98 1.62 -4.40
N GLU A 58 15.64 0.59 -5.15
CA GLU A 58 15.64 0.62 -6.62
C GLU A 58 14.24 0.27 -7.14
N VAL A 59 13.92 0.81 -8.31
CA VAL A 59 12.64 0.61 -8.97
C VAL A 59 12.86 0.18 -10.40
N GLU A 60 12.12 -0.82 -10.84
CA GLU A 60 12.10 -1.25 -12.22
C GLU A 60 10.67 -1.54 -12.66
N HIS A 61 10.48 -1.74 -13.96
CA HIS A 61 9.19 -2.17 -14.47
C HIS A 61 9.02 -3.66 -14.23
N LEU A 62 7.86 -4.05 -13.70
CA LEU A 62 7.41 -5.42 -13.81
C LEU A 62 7.32 -5.78 -15.30
N ALA A 63 7.95 -6.91 -15.70
CA ALA A 63 8.24 -7.30 -17.09
C ALA A 63 7.12 -7.03 -18.13
N PRO A 64 7.44 -6.90 -19.44
CA PRO A 64 6.52 -6.37 -20.45
C PRO A 64 5.21 -7.15 -20.54
N GLY A 65 4.07 -6.47 -20.33
CA GLY A 65 2.74 -7.06 -20.55
C GLY A 65 1.59 -6.44 -19.75
N LEU A 66 1.88 -5.79 -18.62
CA LEU A 66 0.87 -5.21 -17.71
C LEU A 66 1.08 -3.70 -17.56
N GLY A 67 0.74 -2.91 -18.60
CA GLY A 67 0.78 -1.45 -18.48
C GLY A 67 2.14 -0.83 -18.13
N SER A 68 3.23 -1.61 -18.14
CA SER A 68 4.58 -1.20 -17.73
C SER A 68 5.05 0.05 -18.46
N ASN A 69 4.74 0.18 -19.76
CA ASN A 69 5.07 1.35 -20.57
C ASN A 69 4.29 2.63 -20.20
N GLN A 70 3.34 2.57 -19.25
CA GLN A 70 2.54 3.70 -18.77
C GLN A 70 2.89 4.12 -17.34
N ILE A 71 3.87 3.45 -16.72
CA ILE A 71 4.32 3.77 -15.37
C ILE A 71 5.52 4.69 -15.50
N ASP A 72 5.45 5.93 -15.03
CA ASP A 72 6.64 6.77 -14.94
C ASP A 72 7.39 6.44 -13.66
N LEU A 73 8.45 5.62 -13.76
CA LEU A 73 9.26 5.25 -12.61
C LEU A 73 9.97 6.45 -11.96
N SER A 74 10.16 7.55 -12.70
CA SER A 74 10.79 8.75 -12.14
C SER A 74 9.92 9.47 -11.10
N GLU A 75 8.62 9.17 -11.06
CA GLU A 75 7.69 9.68 -10.04
C GLU A 75 7.75 8.88 -8.73
N VAL A 76 8.43 7.73 -8.71
CA VAL A 76 8.57 6.92 -7.49
C VAL A 76 9.77 7.43 -6.68
N PRO A 77 9.58 7.95 -5.45
CA PRO A 77 10.70 8.38 -4.62
C PRO A 77 11.62 7.20 -4.31
N ILE A 78 12.94 7.35 -4.45
CA ILE A 78 13.92 6.31 -4.06
C ILE A 78 14.76 6.72 -2.83
N GLY A 79 14.45 7.88 -2.27
CA GLY A 79 15.13 8.45 -1.10
C GLY A 79 14.56 7.95 0.24
N PRO A 80 15.02 8.54 1.36
CA PRO A 80 14.61 8.14 2.71
C PRO A 80 13.11 8.34 2.98
N ASP A 81 12.46 9.23 2.22
CA ASP A 81 11.03 9.50 2.35
C ASP A 81 10.15 8.45 1.65
N ASN A 82 10.74 7.49 0.91
CA ASN A 82 9.96 6.40 0.34
C ASN A 82 9.31 5.58 1.47
N ILE A 83 8.01 5.33 1.34
CA ILE A 83 7.22 4.57 2.31
C ILE A 83 7.78 3.17 2.60
N VAL A 84 8.46 2.51 1.66
CA VAL A 84 9.12 1.20 1.93
C VAL A 84 10.28 1.33 2.90
N VAL A 85 11.04 2.44 2.83
CA VAL A 85 12.12 2.73 3.79
C VAL A 85 11.52 3.00 5.16
N ARG A 86 10.45 3.80 5.21
CA ARG A 86 9.70 4.06 6.45
C ARG A 86 9.12 2.77 7.05
N ALA A 87 8.60 1.86 6.22
CA ALA A 87 8.07 0.58 6.65
C ALA A 87 9.16 -0.30 7.27
N GLY A 88 10.30 -0.44 6.60
CA GLY A 88 11.43 -1.19 7.14
C GLY A 88 12.00 -0.58 8.41
N GLN A 89 12.09 0.75 8.50
CA GLN A 89 12.51 1.45 9.71
C GLN A 89 11.54 1.25 10.87
N ALA A 90 10.23 1.30 10.61
CA ALA A 90 9.21 1.08 11.63
C ALA A 90 9.27 -0.36 12.17
N LEU A 91 9.45 -1.35 11.29
CA LEU A 91 9.62 -2.74 11.70
C LEU A 91 10.92 -2.96 12.50
N SER A 92 12.05 -2.42 12.03
CA SER A 92 13.31 -2.49 12.78
C SER A 92 13.18 -1.86 14.17
N ALA A 93 12.54 -0.68 14.25
CA ALA A 93 12.32 0.01 15.52
C ALA A 93 11.40 -0.76 16.47
N HIS A 94 10.36 -1.43 15.96
CA HIS A 94 9.47 -2.27 16.75
C HIS A 94 10.22 -3.42 17.45
N HIS A 95 11.27 -3.95 16.82
CA HIS A 95 12.10 -5.04 17.35
C HIS A 95 13.40 -4.57 18.03
N ASP A 96 13.58 -3.27 18.29
CA ASP A 96 14.82 -2.68 18.83
C ASP A 96 16.08 -2.99 17.99
N LEU A 97 15.91 -3.10 16.66
CA LEU A 97 16.97 -3.40 15.71
C LEU A 97 17.46 -2.14 14.97
N SER A 98 18.73 -2.17 14.56
CA SER A 98 19.33 -1.15 13.68
C SER A 98 19.61 -1.69 12.27
N TRP A 99 18.92 -2.75 11.86
CA TRP A 99 19.14 -3.43 10.59
C TRP A 99 18.56 -2.63 9.43
N CYS A 100 19.23 -2.72 8.28
CA CYS A 100 18.82 -2.10 7.04
C CYS A 100 18.68 -3.14 5.94
N ALA A 101 17.95 -2.78 4.89
CA ALA A 101 17.81 -3.62 3.71
C ALA A 101 17.97 -2.81 2.43
N HIS A 102 18.36 -3.52 1.38
CA HIS A 102 18.11 -3.09 0.01
C HIS A 102 16.71 -3.55 -0.40
N VAL A 103 15.94 -2.65 -1.00
CA VAL A 103 14.56 -2.92 -1.45
C VAL A 103 14.49 -2.67 -2.96
N SER A 104 14.21 -3.73 -3.71
CA SER A 104 13.97 -3.66 -5.16
C SER A 104 12.48 -3.81 -5.42
N ILE A 105 11.92 -2.86 -6.20
CA ILE A 105 10.49 -2.79 -6.46
C ILE A 105 10.24 -2.92 -7.97
N ALA A 106 9.68 -4.05 -8.38
CA ALA A 106 9.19 -4.24 -9.74
C ALA A 106 7.74 -3.74 -9.84
N LYS A 107 7.57 -2.57 -10.46
CA LYS A 107 6.32 -1.82 -10.53
C LYS A 107 5.45 -2.26 -11.70
N GLY A 108 4.25 -2.75 -11.40
CA GLY A 108 3.12 -2.98 -12.30
C GLY A 108 1.90 -2.10 -11.98
N ILE A 109 1.80 -1.52 -10.77
CA ILE A 109 0.72 -0.62 -10.38
C ILE A 109 1.03 0.81 -10.84
N PRO A 110 0.15 1.48 -11.63
CA PRO A 110 0.32 2.88 -12.01
C PRO A 110 0.45 3.82 -10.82
N VAL A 111 1.45 4.69 -10.87
CA VAL A 111 1.72 5.71 -9.85
C VAL A 111 0.55 6.70 -9.76
N ALA A 112 0.18 7.08 -8.55
CA ALA A 112 -0.84 8.11 -8.27
C ALA A 112 -2.21 7.91 -8.98
N ALA A 113 -2.58 6.66 -9.28
CA ALA A 113 -3.81 6.31 -9.97
C ALA A 113 -4.99 5.93 -9.04
N GLY A 114 -4.87 6.17 -7.72
CA GLY A 114 -5.89 5.78 -6.72
C GLY A 114 -5.90 4.28 -6.39
N LEU A 115 -4.89 3.53 -6.84
CA LEU A 115 -4.78 2.07 -6.69
C LEU A 115 -3.96 1.62 -5.47
N ALA A 116 -3.49 2.59 -4.68
CA ALA A 116 -2.65 2.42 -3.48
C ALA A 116 -1.38 1.57 -3.67
N GLY A 117 -0.68 1.72 -4.81
CA GLY A 117 0.57 1.01 -5.08
C GLY A 117 1.65 1.22 -3.99
N GLY A 118 1.86 2.46 -3.54
CA GLY A 118 2.81 2.73 -2.45
C GLY A 118 2.43 2.05 -1.12
N SER A 119 1.14 1.94 -0.80
CA SER A 119 0.68 1.21 0.38
C SER A 119 0.88 -0.30 0.22
N ALA A 120 0.66 -0.83 -0.98
CA ALA A 120 0.95 -2.22 -1.31
C ALA A 120 2.44 -2.52 -1.15
N ASP A 121 3.32 -1.65 -1.66
CA ASP A 121 4.76 -1.79 -1.52
C ASP A 121 5.23 -1.78 -0.06
N ALA A 122 4.65 -0.89 0.77
CA ALA A 122 4.95 -0.81 2.19
C ALA A 122 4.55 -2.10 2.92
N ALA A 123 3.32 -2.59 2.69
CA ALA A 123 2.84 -3.84 3.27
C ALA A 123 3.71 -5.03 2.85
N ALA A 124 4.06 -5.13 1.57
CA ALA A 124 4.94 -6.19 1.08
C ALA A 124 6.35 -6.09 1.68
N THR A 125 6.87 -4.88 1.90
CA THR A 125 8.15 -4.66 2.57
C THR A 125 8.12 -5.17 4.01
N LEU A 126 7.06 -4.88 4.77
CA LEU A 126 6.90 -5.40 6.14
C LEU A 126 6.95 -6.92 6.17
N VAL A 127 6.15 -7.58 5.32
CA VAL A 127 6.10 -9.05 5.23
C VAL A 127 7.44 -9.64 4.76
N ALA A 128 8.08 -9.01 3.78
CA ALA A 128 9.33 -9.50 3.23
C ALA A 128 10.48 -9.40 4.24
N LEU A 129 10.56 -8.29 4.98
CA LEU A 129 11.58 -8.08 6.01
C LEU A 129 11.36 -8.96 7.24
N ASP A 130 10.11 -9.08 7.71
CA ASP A 130 9.76 -9.99 8.81
C ASP A 130 10.25 -11.42 8.53
N ARG A 131 10.06 -11.90 7.29
CA ARG A 131 10.53 -13.22 6.84
C ARG A 131 12.04 -13.28 6.61
N LEU A 132 12.64 -12.24 6.02
CA LEU A 132 14.08 -12.20 5.77
C LEU A 132 14.88 -12.26 7.08
N TRP A 133 14.37 -11.58 8.10
CA TRP A 133 14.99 -11.42 9.42
C TRP A 133 14.49 -12.42 10.46
N ASP A 134 13.54 -13.28 10.09
CA ASP A 134 12.90 -14.29 10.96
C ASP A 134 12.37 -13.70 12.27
N LEU A 135 11.68 -12.56 12.18
CA LEU A 135 11.24 -11.79 13.35
C LEU A 135 9.98 -12.35 14.01
N GLN A 136 9.17 -13.11 13.26
CA GLN A 136 7.92 -13.70 13.74
C GLN A 136 6.97 -12.64 14.35
N THR A 137 6.89 -11.47 13.73
CA THR A 137 6.00 -10.37 14.14
C THR A 137 4.56 -10.83 14.08
N SER A 138 3.77 -10.50 15.11
CA SER A 138 2.36 -10.89 15.13
C SER A 138 1.56 -10.14 14.05
N ASP A 139 0.46 -10.74 13.59
CA ASP A 139 -0.44 -10.07 12.63
C ASP A 139 -0.99 -8.76 13.21
N GLU A 140 -1.26 -8.70 14.53
CA GLU A 140 -1.73 -7.51 15.22
C GLU A 140 -0.69 -6.37 15.18
N ASP A 141 0.57 -6.69 15.46
CA ASP A 141 1.66 -5.71 15.43
C ASP A 141 1.93 -5.23 14.01
N LEU A 142 1.91 -6.13 13.01
CA LEU A 142 2.05 -5.77 11.60
C LEU A 142 0.93 -4.83 11.15
N LEU A 143 -0.31 -5.08 11.55
CA LEU A 143 -1.46 -4.22 11.26
C LEU A 143 -1.33 -2.86 11.96
N SER A 144 -0.85 -2.82 13.20
CA SER A 144 -0.60 -1.57 13.92
C SER A 144 0.47 -0.72 13.22
N ILE A 145 1.61 -1.31 12.86
CA ILE A 145 2.68 -0.63 12.11
C ILE A 145 2.16 -0.14 10.75
N ALA A 146 1.38 -0.97 10.05
CA ALA A 146 0.78 -0.61 8.77
C ALA A 146 -0.16 0.60 8.91
N ALA A 147 -1.02 0.62 9.93
CA ALA A 147 -1.94 1.73 10.16
C ALA A 147 -1.20 3.06 10.34
N ASP A 148 -0.07 3.07 11.04
CA ASP A 148 0.77 4.26 11.25
C ASP A 148 1.47 4.74 9.96
N LEU A 149 1.77 3.82 9.03
CA LEU A 149 2.37 4.16 7.74
C LEU A 149 1.39 4.82 6.78
N GLY A 150 0.13 4.36 6.75
CA GLY A 150 -0.92 4.93 5.92
C GLY A 150 -2.24 4.15 5.95
N SER A 151 -3.36 4.82 5.68
CA SER A 151 -4.69 4.23 5.84
C SER A 151 -4.97 3.00 4.97
N ASP A 152 -4.39 2.91 3.78
CA ASP A 152 -4.61 1.78 2.87
C ASP A 152 -3.61 0.62 3.10
N VAL A 153 -2.58 0.78 3.96
CA VAL A 153 -1.54 -0.26 4.18
C VAL A 153 -2.10 -1.48 4.92
N PRO A 154 -2.96 -1.36 5.95
CA PRO A 154 -3.60 -2.52 6.58
C PRO A 154 -4.38 -3.38 5.59
N PHE A 155 -5.12 -2.76 4.67
CA PHE A 155 -5.82 -3.50 3.63
C PHE A 155 -4.86 -4.27 2.72
N ALA A 156 -3.70 -3.70 2.39
CA ALA A 156 -2.71 -4.38 1.57
C ALA A 156 -2.09 -5.62 2.25
N LEU A 157 -2.04 -5.66 3.59
CA LEU A 157 -1.66 -6.88 4.33
C LEU A 157 -2.77 -7.94 4.30
N ILE A 158 -4.03 -7.52 4.47
CA ILE A 158 -5.19 -8.43 4.56
C ILE A 158 -5.57 -8.99 3.19
N GLY A 159 -5.60 -8.14 2.16
CA GLY A 159 -5.99 -8.50 0.80
C GLY A 159 -7.46 -8.90 0.65
N GLY A 160 -7.75 -9.61 -0.45
CA GLY A 160 -9.10 -10.09 -0.75
C GLY A 160 -10.12 -8.97 -0.91
N THR A 161 -11.21 -9.04 -0.15
CA THR A 161 -12.27 -8.03 -0.10
C THR A 161 -12.51 -7.72 1.36
N ALA A 162 -12.64 -6.44 1.71
CA ALA A 162 -12.75 -6.04 3.10
C ALA A 162 -13.56 -4.76 3.28
N HIS A 163 -14.21 -4.64 4.43
CA HIS A 163 -14.84 -3.40 4.90
C HIS A 163 -13.77 -2.55 5.58
N GLY A 164 -13.61 -1.31 5.13
CA GLY A 164 -12.73 -0.32 5.72
C GLY A 164 -13.53 0.77 6.43
N THR A 165 -13.17 1.08 7.68
CA THR A 165 -13.75 2.17 8.47
C THR A 165 -12.65 3.01 9.12
N GLY A 166 -13.01 3.98 9.97
CA GLY A 166 -12.04 4.95 10.51
C GLY A 166 -11.62 5.94 9.42
N ARG A 167 -10.33 6.11 9.19
CA ARG A 167 -9.76 6.73 7.98
C ARG A 167 -9.40 5.70 6.90
N GLY A 168 -9.87 4.45 7.03
CA GLY A 168 -9.60 3.30 6.15
C GLY A 168 -8.69 2.23 6.77
N GLU A 169 -8.09 2.52 7.92
CA GLU A 169 -7.11 1.69 8.64
C GLU A 169 -7.75 0.53 9.42
N LEU A 170 -9.03 0.64 9.77
CA LEU A 170 -9.78 -0.43 10.44
C LEU A 170 -10.39 -1.33 9.36
N VAL A 171 -9.83 -2.52 9.18
CA VAL A 171 -10.13 -3.39 8.05
C VAL A 171 -10.65 -4.75 8.51
N GLU A 172 -11.84 -5.11 8.06
CA GLU A 172 -12.49 -6.39 8.37
C GLU A 172 -12.74 -7.19 7.07
N PRO A 173 -12.22 -8.42 6.94
CA PRO A 173 -12.44 -9.23 5.75
C PRO A 173 -13.92 -9.52 5.48
N ILE A 174 -14.31 -9.51 4.20
CA ILE A 174 -15.64 -9.89 3.72
C ILE A 174 -15.51 -11.13 2.84
N GLU A 175 -16.32 -12.16 3.12
CA GLU A 175 -16.42 -13.31 2.23
C GLU A 175 -17.18 -12.95 0.94
N VAL A 176 -16.59 -13.29 -0.21
CA VAL A 176 -17.21 -13.07 -1.52
C VAL A 176 -17.27 -14.37 -2.29
N ALA A 177 -18.46 -14.70 -2.81
CA ALA A 177 -18.72 -15.99 -3.43
C ALA A 177 -18.34 -16.08 -4.93
N GLN A 178 -17.93 -14.98 -5.56
CA GLN A 178 -17.74 -14.92 -7.02
C GLN A 178 -16.48 -14.15 -7.42
N THR A 179 -15.81 -14.64 -8.47
CA THR A 179 -14.72 -13.93 -9.14
C THR A 179 -15.25 -12.71 -9.89
N GLN A 180 -14.60 -11.57 -9.69
CA GLN A 180 -14.90 -10.32 -10.39
C GLN A 180 -13.78 -9.99 -11.39
N TRP A 181 -14.15 -9.42 -12.53
CA TRP A 181 -13.22 -9.02 -13.59
C TRP A 181 -13.18 -7.50 -13.70
N PHE A 182 -11.98 -6.93 -13.69
CA PHE A 182 -11.76 -5.49 -13.74
C PHE A 182 -10.93 -5.11 -14.97
N VAL A 183 -11.27 -3.97 -15.56
CA VAL A 183 -10.42 -3.28 -16.54
C VAL A 183 -10.05 -1.94 -15.94
N VAL A 184 -8.75 -1.73 -15.70
CA VAL A 184 -8.22 -0.49 -15.12
C VAL A 184 -7.74 0.41 -16.25
N LEU A 185 -8.21 1.65 -16.28
CA LEU A 185 -7.81 2.67 -17.24
C LEU A 185 -7.16 3.84 -16.48
N PRO A 186 -5.83 3.86 -16.32
CA PRO A 186 -5.15 4.97 -15.67
C PRO A 186 -5.29 6.25 -16.49
N SER A 187 -5.40 7.39 -15.81
CA SER A 187 -5.46 8.70 -16.46
C SER A 187 -4.17 8.99 -17.24
N ARG A 188 -4.31 9.63 -18.40
CA ARG A 188 -3.17 10.05 -19.25
C ARG A 188 -2.67 11.46 -18.94
N THR A 189 -3.38 12.21 -18.10
CA THR A 189 -3.08 13.62 -17.80
C THR A 189 -2.32 13.82 -16.48
N GLY A 190 -1.74 12.74 -15.93
CA GLY A 190 -1.05 12.73 -14.64
C GLY A 190 -1.91 12.21 -13.48
N GLY A 191 -1.25 11.92 -12.37
CA GLY A 191 -1.88 11.46 -11.13
C GLY A 191 -2.56 12.59 -10.35
N LEU A 192 -3.47 12.21 -9.45
CA LEU A 192 -4.11 13.14 -8.51
C LEU A 192 -3.55 12.90 -7.11
N SER A 193 -3.15 13.98 -6.45
CA SER A 193 -2.74 13.95 -5.04
C SER A 193 -3.96 13.69 -4.16
N THR A 194 -3.94 12.63 -3.35
CA THR A 194 -5.03 12.30 -2.42
C THR A 194 -5.38 13.49 -1.50
N PRO A 195 -4.42 14.17 -0.84
CA PRO A 195 -4.71 15.39 -0.09
C PRO A 195 -5.40 16.49 -0.90
N ALA A 196 -5.02 16.70 -2.17
CA ALA A 196 -5.64 17.72 -3.01
C ALA A 196 -7.09 17.37 -3.36
N VAL A 197 -7.39 16.08 -3.58
CA VAL A 197 -8.76 15.60 -3.84
C VAL A 197 -9.64 15.79 -2.60
N TYR A 198 -9.14 15.47 -1.40
CA TYR A 198 -9.88 15.73 -0.15
C TYR A 198 -10.09 17.22 0.11
N ALA A 199 -9.08 18.07 -0.15
CA ALA A 199 -9.23 19.52 -0.02
C ALA A 199 -10.26 20.10 -0.99
N GLU A 200 -10.43 19.51 -2.18
CA GLU A 200 -11.48 19.90 -3.11
C GLU A 200 -12.85 19.36 -2.67
N TYR A 201 -12.91 18.14 -2.12
CA TYR A 201 -14.12 17.59 -1.50
C TYR A 201 -14.65 18.50 -0.39
N ASP A 202 -13.76 19.04 0.46
CA ASP A 202 -14.11 19.97 1.54
C ASP A 202 -14.70 21.30 1.07
N ARG A 203 -14.47 21.69 -0.19
CA ARG A 203 -15.06 22.90 -0.78
C ARG A 203 -16.48 22.67 -1.29
N GLY A 204 -16.88 21.41 -1.49
CA GLY A 204 -18.23 21.05 -1.94
C GLY A 204 -19.27 21.09 -0.82
N GLU A 205 -20.55 21.16 -1.18
CA GLU A 205 -21.65 20.92 -0.22
C GLU A 205 -21.65 19.43 0.16
N VAL A 206 -21.23 19.13 1.40
CA VAL A 206 -21.12 17.76 1.92
C VAL A 206 -22.52 17.16 2.09
N ALA A 207 -22.80 16.05 1.41
CA ALA A 207 -24.00 15.25 1.69
C ALA A 207 -23.86 14.62 3.09
N GLU A 208 -24.81 14.88 3.99
CA GLU A 208 -24.86 14.21 5.30
C GLU A 208 -24.93 12.69 5.09
N ILE A 209 -23.98 11.96 5.68
CA ILE A 209 -24.06 10.50 5.74
C ILE A 209 -25.17 10.15 6.75
N ALA A 210 -26.37 9.88 6.25
CA ALA A 210 -27.37 9.18 7.04
C ALA A 210 -26.81 7.81 7.43
N ARG A 211 -26.83 7.51 8.73
CA ARG A 211 -26.46 6.19 9.25
C ARG A 211 -27.44 5.17 8.67
N PRO A 212 -26.98 3.99 8.20
CA PRO A 212 -27.89 2.92 7.85
C PRO A 212 -28.40 2.30 9.16
N ASP A 213 -29.35 2.96 9.82
CA ASP A 213 -30.24 2.47 10.90
C ASP A 213 -31.18 3.60 11.43
N GLU A 214 -31.82 4.33 10.52
CA GLU A 214 -33.08 5.07 10.76
C GLU A 214 -34.16 4.66 9.74
#